data_AF-A0A9P2XFE8-F1
#
_entry.id   AF-A0A9P2XFE8-F1
#
_cell.length_a   1.000
_cell.length_b   1.000
_cell.length_c   1.000
_cell.angle_alpha   90.00
_cell.angle_beta   90.00
_cell.angle_gamma   90.00
#
_symmetry.space_group_name_H-M   'P 1'
#
loop_
_entity.id
_entity.type
_entity.pdbx_description
1 polymer ?
#
loop_
_entity_poly.entity_id
_entity_poly.type
_entity_poly.pdbx_seq_one_letter_code
_entity_poly.pdbx_strand_id
1 'polypeptide(L)'
;MSDPQLSLSEYLGTVQEVIRLTFDEPVWVRAEIRNLNVKGGHYYLELAEKDADTDKVIASCKATIWKFSASKIVLKFERETGIELASDLNVLIKIRARFDPQYGFSVNIEEIDSSFTLGEIAKRYQQIVERLTQEGLIHKNKLLP
;
A
#
# COMPACT_ATOMS: atom_id res chain seq x y z
N MET A 1 -18.01 -25.31 34.04
CA MET A 1 -16.83 -24.43 34.20
C MET A 1 -17.34 -23.01 33.99
N SER A 2 -16.93 -22.05 34.82
CA SER A 2 -17.30 -20.64 34.62
C SER A 2 -16.56 -20.09 33.41
N ASP A 3 -17.26 -19.37 32.53
CA ASP A 3 -16.64 -18.74 31.37
C ASP A 3 -15.59 -17.71 31.82
N PRO A 4 -14.43 -17.63 31.15
CA PRO A 4 -13.39 -16.67 31.50
C PRO A 4 -13.89 -15.24 31.30
N GLN A 5 -13.63 -14.37 32.30
CA GLN A 5 -13.93 -12.94 32.24
C GLN A 5 -12.61 -12.17 32.14
N LEU A 6 -12.47 -11.37 31.08
CA LEU A 6 -11.30 -10.51 30.82
C LEU A 6 -11.75 -9.06 30.67
N SER A 7 -10.92 -8.13 31.10
CA SER A 7 -11.02 -6.73 30.68
C SER A 7 -10.71 -6.59 29.18
N LEU A 8 -11.21 -5.51 28.56
CA LEU A 8 -10.94 -5.23 27.15
C LEU A 8 -9.43 -5.12 26.87
N SER A 9 -8.67 -4.51 27.79
CA SER A 9 -7.21 -4.39 27.67
C SER A 9 -6.49 -5.74 27.72
N GLU A 10 -6.95 -6.69 28.54
CA GLU A 10 -6.37 -8.04 28.58
C GLU A 10 -6.66 -8.81 27.29
N TYR A 11 -7.89 -8.73 26.80
CA TYR A 11 -8.27 -9.38 25.55
C TYR A 11 -7.49 -8.82 24.35
N LEU A 12 -7.44 -7.49 24.21
CA LEU A 12 -6.71 -6.83 23.12
C LEU A 12 -5.19 -6.96 23.26
N GLY A 13 -4.66 -7.00 24.48
CA GLY A 13 -3.27 -7.31 24.75
C GLY A 13 -2.89 -8.72 24.27
N THR A 14 -3.79 -9.69 24.46
CA THR A 14 -3.61 -11.05 23.92
C THR A 14 -3.60 -11.06 22.39
N VAL A 15 -4.49 -10.31 21.75
CA VAL A 15 -4.49 -10.15 20.27
C VAL A 15 -3.18 -9.52 19.78
N GLN A 16 -2.69 -8.49 20.48
CA GLN A 16 -1.42 -7.84 20.18
C GLN A 16 -0.24 -8.81 20.28
N GLU A 17 -0.19 -9.61 21.34
CA GLU A 17 0.82 -10.65 21.58
C GLU A 17 0.85 -11.65 20.42
N VAL A 18 -0.32 -12.19 20.05
CA VAL A 18 -0.45 -13.16 18.94
C VAL A 18 0.03 -12.56 17.63
N ILE A 19 -0.37 -11.33 17.30
CA ILE A 19 0.04 -10.68 16.05
C ILE A 19 1.55 -10.45 16.05
N ARG A 20 2.12 -9.96 17.15
CA ARG A 20 3.56 -9.70 17.28
C ARG A 20 4.39 -10.97 17.13
N LEU A 21 3.96 -12.07 17.75
CA LEU A 21 4.69 -13.34 17.71
C LEU A 21 4.53 -14.07 16.37
N THR A 22 3.34 -14.02 15.77
CA THR A 22 3.02 -14.77 14.55
C THR A 22 3.53 -14.07 13.29
N PHE A 23 3.47 -12.74 13.27
CA PHE A 23 3.82 -11.91 12.12
C PHE A 23 5.03 -11.03 12.42
N ASP A 24 6.02 -11.59 13.11
CA ASP A 24 7.26 -10.88 13.40
C ASP A 24 8.00 -10.59 12.08
N GLU A 25 8.15 -11.57 11.19
CA GLU A 25 8.89 -11.36 9.95
C GLU A 25 8.13 -10.50 8.93
N PRO A 26 8.80 -9.52 8.30
CA PRO A 26 8.19 -8.65 7.31
C PRO A 26 8.05 -9.37 5.97
N VAL A 27 6.92 -9.15 5.29
CA VAL A 27 6.57 -9.83 4.02
C VAL A 27 6.29 -8.84 2.91
N TRP A 28 6.58 -9.24 1.68
CA TRP A 28 6.26 -8.44 0.50
C TRP A 28 4.78 -8.62 0.12
N VAL A 29 4.07 -7.51 -0.05
CA VAL A 29 2.66 -7.48 -0.45
C VAL A 29 2.43 -6.49 -1.59
N ARG A 30 1.49 -6.82 -2.46
CA ARG A 30 1.00 -5.91 -3.49
C ARG A 30 -0.19 -5.13 -2.93
N ALA A 31 -0.21 -3.82 -3.17
CA ALA A 31 -1.32 -2.97 -2.78
C ALA A 31 -1.37 -1.70 -3.64
N GLU A 32 -2.53 -1.07 -3.66
CA GLU A 32 -2.74 0.30 -4.14
C GLU A 32 -2.66 1.25 -2.94
N ILE A 33 -1.96 2.38 -3.11
CA ILE A 33 -2.01 3.48 -2.13
C ILE A 33 -3.29 4.27 -2.37
N ARG A 34 -4.31 4.05 -1.56
CA ARG A 34 -5.60 4.74 -1.67
C ARG A 34 -5.53 6.17 -1.15
N ASN A 35 -4.75 6.39 -0.10
CA ASN A 35 -4.56 7.70 0.50
C ASN A 35 -3.17 7.80 1.13
N LEU A 36 -2.61 9.01 1.16
CA LEU A 36 -1.31 9.31 1.73
C LEU A 36 -1.33 10.68 2.39
N ASN A 37 -0.87 10.74 3.64
CA ASN A 37 -0.71 11.98 4.38
C ASN A 37 0.63 12.01 5.12
N VAL A 38 1.31 13.16 5.09
CA VAL A 38 2.61 13.35 5.75
C VAL A 38 2.44 14.28 6.95
N LYS A 39 2.78 13.79 8.15
CA LYS A 39 2.72 14.59 9.39
C LYS A 39 3.92 14.32 10.27
N GLY A 40 4.65 15.38 10.63
CA GLY A 40 5.85 15.27 11.46
C GLY A 40 6.99 14.47 10.81
N GLY A 41 6.98 14.30 9.50
CA GLY A 41 7.91 13.45 8.74
C GLY A 41 7.53 11.96 8.68
N HIS A 42 6.41 11.57 9.28
CA HIS A 42 5.85 10.23 9.11
C HIS A 42 4.87 10.22 7.94
N TYR A 43 4.86 9.13 7.19
CA TYR A 43 3.90 8.91 6.11
C TYR A 43 2.83 7.96 6.65
N TYR A 44 1.59 8.41 6.63
CA TYR A 44 0.41 7.62 6.98
C TYR A 44 -0.34 7.31 5.69
N LEU A 45 -0.50 6.02 5.41
CA LEU A 45 -1.10 5.55 4.17
C LEU A 45 -2.36 4.73 4.48
N GLU A 46 -3.28 4.72 3.52
CA GLU A 46 -4.34 3.73 3.44
C GLU A 46 -4.04 2.85 2.24
N LEU A 47 -3.88 1.55 2.48
CA LEU A 47 -3.64 0.55 1.45
C LEU A 47 -4.96 -0.10 1.07
N ALA A 48 -5.10 -0.45 -0.20
CA ALA A 48 -6.23 -1.23 -0.71
C ALA A 48 -5.76 -2.29 -1.70
N GLU A 49 -6.47 -3.40 -1.75
CA GLU A 49 -6.41 -4.38 -2.84
C GLU A 49 -7.79 -4.42 -3.48
N LYS A 50 -7.83 -4.33 -4.81
CA LYS A 50 -9.06 -4.45 -5.60
C LYS A 50 -9.05 -5.75 -6.37
N ASP A 51 -10.22 -6.38 -6.43
CA ASP A 51 -10.46 -7.51 -7.32
C ASP A 51 -10.34 -7.05 -8.77
N ALA A 52 -9.57 -7.78 -9.58
CA ALA A 52 -9.23 -7.37 -10.94
C ALA A 52 -10.44 -7.37 -11.90
N ASP A 53 -11.45 -8.20 -11.63
CA ASP A 53 -12.61 -8.37 -12.50
C ASP A 53 -13.75 -7.42 -12.13
N THR A 54 -13.95 -7.16 -10.83
CA THR A 54 -15.09 -6.40 -10.31
C THR A 54 -14.74 -5.00 -9.83
N ASP A 55 -13.46 -4.64 -9.75
CA ASP A 55 -12.92 -3.37 -9.22
C ASP A 55 -13.32 -3.10 -7.75
N LYS A 56 -13.85 -4.11 -7.05
CA LYS A 56 -14.26 -3.99 -5.65
C LYS A 56 -13.05 -4.11 -4.75
N VAL A 57 -12.97 -3.26 -3.73
CA VAL A 57 -11.96 -3.36 -2.66
C VAL A 57 -12.23 -4.64 -1.86
N ILE A 58 -11.27 -5.57 -1.88
CA ILE A 58 -11.33 -6.87 -1.18
C ILE A 58 -10.49 -6.90 0.09
N ALA A 59 -9.48 -6.03 0.19
CA ALA A 59 -8.70 -5.83 1.41
C ALA A 59 -8.31 -4.37 1.57
N SER A 60 -8.23 -3.89 2.81
CA SER A 60 -7.72 -2.56 3.12
C SER A 60 -7.17 -2.50 4.53
N CYS A 61 -6.11 -1.72 4.73
CA CYS A 61 -5.58 -1.44 6.06
C CYS A 61 -4.82 -0.11 6.10
N LYS A 62 -4.61 0.41 7.31
CA LYS A 62 -3.72 1.55 7.54
C LYS A 62 -2.27 1.09 7.53
N ALA A 63 -1.40 1.90 6.94
CA ALA A 63 0.03 1.68 6.94
C ALA A 63 0.80 2.92 7.40
N THR A 64 2.00 2.73 7.93
CA THR A 64 2.89 3.83 8.35
C THR A 64 4.31 3.60 7.86
N ILE A 65 4.93 4.63 7.29
CA ILE A 65 6.39 4.74 7.16
C ILE A 65 6.87 5.72 8.22
N TRP A 66 7.65 5.22 9.19
CA TRP A 66 8.18 6.06 10.26
C TRP A 66 9.24 7.01 9.72
N LYS A 67 9.30 8.24 10.26
CA LYS A 67 10.21 9.31 9.83
C LYS A 67 11.65 8.86 9.58
N PHE A 68 12.20 8.05 10.49
CA PHE A 68 13.57 7.54 10.38
C PHE A 68 13.79 6.64 9.16
N SER A 69 12.77 5.88 8.78
CA SER A 69 12.80 5.02 7.59
C SER A 69 12.38 5.76 6.33
N ALA A 70 11.48 6.74 6.44
CA ALA A 70 10.90 7.47 5.32
C ALA A 70 11.97 8.18 4.48
N SER A 71 12.95 8.83 5.12
CA SER A 71 14.05 9.49 4.41
C SER A 71 14.87 8.53 3.55
N LYS A 72 14.95 7.25 3.91
CA LYS A 72 15.66 6.24 3.10
C LYS A 72 14.74 5.63 2.05
N ILE A 73 13.55 5.20 2.46
CA ILE A 73 12.63 4.42 1.62
C ILE A 73 12.02 5.29 0.53
N VAL A 74 11.43 6.44 0.92
CA VAL A 74 10.70 7.31 -0.01
C VAL A 74 11.68 7.99 -0.95
N LEU A 75 12.77 8.58 -0.44
CA LEU A 75 13.76 9.23 -1.32
C LEU A 75 14.43 8.26 -2.29
N LYS A 76 14.68 7.00 -1.88
CA LYS A 76 15.19 5.97 -2.79
C LYS A 76 14.16 5.68 -3.89
N PHE A 77 12.90 5.46 -3.52
CA PHE A 77 11.81 5.19 -4.45
C PHE A 77 11.67 6.31 -5.48
N GLU A 78 11.56 7.56 -5.03
CA GLU A 78 11.35 8.71 -5.91
C GLU A 78 12.55 8.95 -6.82
N ARG A 79 13.78 8.76 -6.32
CA ARG A 79 15.00 8.89 -7.13
C ARG A 79 15.11 7.81 -8.20
N GLU A 80 14.72 6.58 -7.90
CA GLU A 80 14.84 5.45 -8.83
C GLU A 80 13.70 5.41 -9.85
N THR A 81 12.50 5.82 -9.45
CA THR A 81 11.32 5.84 -10.33
C THR A 81 11.13 7.17 -11.06
N GLY A 82 11.63 8.27 -10.51
CA GLY A 82 11.31 9.63 -10.97
C GLY A 82 9.89 10.07 -10.60
N ILE A 83 9.19 9.33 -9.74
CA ILE A 83 7.78 9.54 -9.41
C ILE A 83 7.65 9.78 -7.91
N GLU A 84 6.91 10.82 -7.52
CA GLU A 84 6.58 11.08 -6.12
C GLU A 84 5.71 9.95 -5.54
N LEU A 85 5.98 9.55 -4.29
CA LEU A 85 5.12 8.57 -3.64
C LEU A 85 3.76 9.22 -3.31
N ALA A 86 2.73 8.88 -4.09
CA ALA A 86 1.40 9.48 -4.01
C ALA A 86 0.29 8.42 -3.99
N SER A 87 -0.97 8.88 -3.89
CA SER A 87 -2.15 8.03 -4.08
C SER A 87 -2.22 7.47 -5.50
N ASP A 88 -3.04 6.43 -5.67
CA ASP A 88 -3.33 5.75 -6.94
C ASP A 88 -2.13 4.99 -7.55
N LEU A 89 -1.05 4.83 -6.79
CA LEU A 89 0.10 4.00 -7.17
C LEU A 89 -0.11 2.55 -6.74
N ASN A 90 0.07 1.63 -7.69
CA ASN A 90 0.28 0.21 -7.40
C ASN A 90 1.73 -0.01 -6.97
N VAL A 91 1.90 -0.60 -5.79
CA VAL A 91 3.19 -0.77 -5.15
C VAL A 91 3.38 -2.21 -4.67
N LEU A 92 4.63 -2.65 -4.68
CA LEU A 92 5.09 -3.84 -3.97
C LEU A 92 5.89 -3.37 -2.77
N ILE A 93 5.38 -3.65 -1.58
CA ILE A 93 5.90 -3.09 -0.33
C ILE A 93 6.18 -4.19 0.67
N LYS A 94 7.28 -4.06 1.41
CA LYS A 94 7.62 -4.97 2.49
C LYS A 94 7.03 -4.45 3.78
N ILE A 95 6.13 -5.23 4.38
CA ILE A 95 5.34 -4.81 5.53
C ILE A 95 5.52 -5.72 6.73
N ARG A 96 5.43 -5.15 7.93
CA ARG A 96 5.30 -5.89 9.19
C ARG A 96 3.96 -5.57 9.83
N ALA A 97 3.24 -6.60 10.27
CA ALA A 97 1.96 -6.43 10.93
C ALA A 97 2.13 -5.76 12.29
N ARG A 98 1.16 -4.93 12.67
CA ARG A 98 1.12 -4.27 13.98
C ARG A 98 -0.31 -4.22 14.48
N PHE A 99 -0.46 -4.41 15.78
CA PHE A 99 -1.72 -4.19 16.46
C PHE A 99 -1.50 -3.34 17.68
N ASP A 100 -2.35 -2.35 17.85
CA ASP A 100 -2.38 -1.50 19.03
C ASP A 100 -3.76 -1.62 19.69
N PRO A 101 -3.85 -1.88 21.01
CA PRO A 101 -5.14 -2.02 21.69
C PRO A 101 -6.07 -0.81 21.57
N GLN A 102 -5.53 0.40 21.36
CA GLN A 102 -6.32 1.62 21.21
C GLN A 102 -6.60 1.95 19.74
N TYR A 103 -5.63 1.76 18.85
CA TYR A 103 -5.72 2.19 17.45
C TYR A 103 -6.06 1.08 16.45
N GLY A 104 -6.02 -0.18 16.88
CA GLY A 104 -6.35 -1.36 16.09
C GLY A 104 -5.20 -1.86 15.19
N PHE A 105 -5.57 -2.60 14.14
CA PHE A 105 -4.63 -3.20 13.20
C PHE A 105 -4.06 -2.18 12.22
N SER A 106 -2.76 -2.28 11.96
CA SER A 106 -2.04 -1.52 10.95
C SER A 106 -0.80 -2.28 10.49
N VAL A 107 -0.09 -1.74 9.51
CA VAL A 107 1.19 -2.30 9.06
C VAL A 107 2.26 -1.22 9.02
N ASN A 108 3.50 -1.61 9.34
CA ASN A 108 4.67 -0.75 9.13
C ASN A 108 5.28 -1.11 7.79
N ILE A 109 5.55 -0.12 6.94
CA ILE A 109 6.25 -0.31 5.68
C ILE A 109 7.75 -0.15 5.93
N GLU A 110 8.52 -1.17 5.57
CA GLU A 110 9.98 -1.23 5.76
C GLU A 110 10.74 -1.00 4.45
N GLU A 111 10.16 -1.38 3.31
CA GLU A 111 10.76 -1.22 1.99
C GLU A 111 9.69 -1.05 0.90
N ILE A 112 10.06 -0.42 -0.22
CA ILE A 112 9.24 -0.30 -1.44
C ILE A 112 10.11 -0.77 -2.61
N ASP A 113 9.56 -1.63 -3.47
CA ASP A 113 10.20 -2.05 -4.72
C ASP A 113 9.86 -1.07 -5.84
N SER A 114 10.83 -0.23 -6.20
CA SER A 114 10.76 0.74 -7.30
C SER A 114 10.54 0.09 -8.66
N SER A 115 11.13 -1.10 -8.88
CA SER A 115 11.11 -1.78 -10.19
C SER A 115 9.70 -2.30 -10.49
N PHE A 116 9.01 -2.79 -9.47
CA PHE A 116 7.63 -3.23 -9.58
C PHE A 116 6.72 -2.09 -10.06
N THR A 117 6.75 -0.93 -9.40
CA THR A 117 5.88 0.19 -9.75
C THR A 117 6.17 0.73 -11.15
N LEU A 118 7.44 0.84 -11.55
CA LEU A 118 7.80 1.20 -12.93
C LEU A 118 7.25 0.19 -13.95
N GLY A 119 7.34 -1.11 -13.64
CA GLY A 119 6.80 -2.17 -14.49
C GLY A 119 5.29 -2.07 -14.66
N GLU A 120 4.56 -1.85 -13.57
CA GLU A 120 3.09 -1.67 -13.61
C GLU A 120 2.68 -0.45 -14.44
N ILE A 121 3.40 0.67 -14.31
CA ILE A 121 3.14 1.87 -15.10
C ILE A 121 3.41 1.63 -16.59
N ALA A 122 4.55 1.01 -16.91
CA ALA A 122 4.89 0.69 -18.30
C ALA A 122 3.87 -0.26 -18.94
N LYS A 123 3.42 -1.28 -18.20
CA LYS A 123 2.38 -2.22 -18.65
C LYS A 123 1.04 -1.51 -18.87
N ARG A 124 0.62 -0.66 -17.93
CA ARG A 124 -0.62 0.12 -18.06
C ARG A 124 -0.57 1.06 -19.27
N TYR A 125 0.57 1.70 -19.50
CA TYR A 125 0.80 2.53 -20.69
C TYR A 125 0.63 1.74 -21.99
N GLN A 126 1.27 0.57 -22.10
CA GLN A 126 1.14 -0.29 -23.28
C GLN A 126 -0.30 -0.71 -23.53
N GLN A 127 -1.03 -1.14 -22.50
CA GLN A 127 -2.45 -1.51 -22.61
C GLN A 127 -3.33 -0.35 -23.08
N ILE A 128 -3.08 0.87 -22.59
CA ILE A 128 -3.81 2.06 -23.03
C ILE A 128 -3.52 2.34 -24.51
N VAL A 129 -2.25 2.27 -24.92
CA VAL A 129 -1.85 2.50 -26.32
C VAL A 129 -2.47 1.47 -27.26
N GLU A 130 -2.42 0.18 -26.90
CA GLU A 130 -3.03 -0.91 -27.68
C GLU A 130 -4.54 -0.71 -27.83
N ARG A 131 -5.25 -0.42 -26.74
CA ARG A 131 -6.70 -0.15 -26.77
C ARG A 131 -7.03 1.03 -27.68
N LEU A 132 -6.35 2.16 -27.49
CA LEU A 132 -6.57 3.36 -28.32
C LEU A 132 -6.24 3.14 -29.80
N THR A 133 -5.30 2.24 -30.10
CA THR A 133 -4.92 1.87 -31.46
C THR A 133 -6.01 1.00 -32.09
N GLN A 134 -6.50 -0.02 -31.37
CA GLN A 134 -7.61 -0.87 -31.81
C GLN A 134 -8.91 -0.08 -32.05
N GLU A 135 -9.20 0.90 -31.20
CA GLU A 135 -10.36 1.78 -31.34
C GLU A 135 -10.16 2.88 -32.41
N GLY A 136 -8.98 2.96 -33.04
CA GLY A 136 -8.65 3.98 -34.04
C GLY A 136 -8.65 5.41 -33.48
N LEU A 137 -8.52 5.57 -32.16
CA LEU A 137 -8.58 6.85 -31.45
C LEU A 137 -7.23 7.53 -31.32
N ILE A 138 -6.13 6.80 -31.48
CA ILE A 138 -4.76 7.31 -31.24
C ILE A 138 -4.39 8.54 -32.10
N HIS A 139 -5.05 8.72 -33.25
CA HIS A 139 -4.84 9.85 -34.16
C HIS A 139 -5.97 10.88 -34.15
N LYS A 140 -7.08 10.66 -33.44
CA LYS A 140 -8.23 11.59 -33.49
C LYS A 140 -7.95 12.93 -32.82
N ASN A 141 -7.13 12.96 -31.76
CA ASN A 141 -6.69 14.22 -31.14
C ASN A 141 -5.69 15.01 -31.99
N LYS A 142 -4.99 14.37 -32.94
CA LYS A 142 -4.11 15.07 -33.91
C LYS A 142 -4.87 15.67 -35.09
N LEU A 143 -6.14 15.33 -35.27
CA LEU A 143 -6.99 15.73 -36.40
C LEU A 143 -8.04 16.78 -36.02
N LEU A 144 -8.10 17.20 -34.75
CA LEU A 144 -8.93 18.30 -34.29
C LEU A 144 -8.09 19.59 -34.32
N PRO A 145 -8.57 20.67 -34.97
CA PRO A 145 -7.86 21.95 -35.08
C PRO A 145 -7.74 22.69 -33.74
#